data_AF-A0A6C0B2P0-F1
#
_entry.id   AF-A0A6C0B2P0-F1
#
_cell.length_a   1.000
_cell.length_b   1.000
_cell.length_c   1.000
_cell.angle_alpha   90.00
_cell.angle_beta   90.00
_cell.angle_gamma   90.00
#
_symmetry.space_group_name_H-M   'P 1'
#
loop_
_entity.id
_entity.type
_entity.pdbx_description
1 polymer ?
#
loop_
_entity_poly.entity_id
_entity_poly.type
_entity_poly.pdbx_seq_one_letter_code
_entity_poly.pdbx_strand_id
1 'polypeptide(L)'
;MEEWNVLVRTLEADQENPKQFQDMAKAIFQAMVTHKIKDMRKFEQRLGPDYEKLIEDIKFPEESVRELLKNDDFFELTLKLRKIYK
;
A
#
# COMPACT_ATOMS: atom_id res chain seq x y z
N MET A 1 -11.21 -8.13 2.41
CA MET A 1 -10.05 -8.30 3.31
C MET A 1 -9.33 -9.63 3.04
N GLU A 2 -10.06 -10.73 2.84
CA GLU A 2 -9.46 -12.04 2.52
C GLU A 2 -8.58 -12.04 1.27
N GLU A 3 -9.06 -11.49 0.14
CA GLU A 3 -8.28 -11.43 -1.11
C GLU A 3 -6.95 -10.67 -0.96
N TRP A 4 -6.98 -9.54 -0.23
CA TRP A 4 -5.78 -8.77 0.05
C TRP A 4 -4.80 -9.51 0.96
N ASN A 5 -5.30 -10.19 1.99
CA ASN A 5 -4.46 -11.00 2.86
C ASN A 5 -3.80 -12.16 2.10
N VAL A 6 -4.51 -12.77 1.15
CA VAL A 6 -3.95 -13.82 0.29
C VAL A 6 -2.85 -13.24 -0.59
N LEU A 7 -3.09 -12.10 -1.25
CA LEU A 7 -2.08 -11.43 -2.07
C LEU A 7 -0.83 -11.08 -1.27
N VAL A 8 -0.99 -10.46 -0.10
CA VAL A 8 0.12 -10.10 0.78
C VAL A 8 0.89 -11.35 1.21
N ARG A 9 0.21 -12.47 1.54
CA ARG A 9 0.87 -13.74 1.85
C ARG A 9 1.64 -14.33 0.67
N THR A 10 1.11 -14.19 -0.55
CA THR A 10 1.82 -14.65 -1.75
C THR A 10 3.08 -13.83 -2.00
N LEU A 11 3.00 -12.51 -1.84
CA LEU A 11 4.16 -11.62 -1.96
C LEU A 11 5.16 -11.86 -0.82
N GLU A 12 4.67 -12.06 0.40
CA GLU A 12 5.46 -12.37 1.60
C GLU A 12 6.31 -13.64 1.42
N ALA A 13 5.81 -14.65 0.69
CA ALA A 13 6.52 -15.92 0.49
C ALA A 13 7.84 -15.77 -0.29
N ASP A 14 7.97 -14.71 -1.09
CA ASP A 14 9.17 -14.41 -1.89
C ASP A 14 10.16 -13.47 -1.15
N GLN A 15 9.79 -13.00 0.04
CA GLN A 15 10.58 -12.01 0.79
C GLN A 15 11.50 -12.67 1.81
N GLU A 16 12.70 -12.12 1.96
CA GLU A 16 13.67 -12.57 2.96
C GLU A 16 13.15 -12.39 4.39
N ASN A 17 12.36 -11.34 4.63
CA ASN A 17 11.78 -11.00 5.92
C ASN A 17 10.24 -10.91 5.86
N PRO A 18 9.53 -12.05 5.92
CA PRO A 18 8.08 -12.09 5.73
C PRO A 18 7.31 -11.26 6.75
N LYS A 19 7.72 -11.32 8.02
CA LYS A 19 7.08 -10.55 9.10
C LYS A 19 7.18 -9.04 8.88
N GLN A 20 8.34 -8.56 8.45
CA GLN A 20 8.57 -7.14 8.18
C GLN A 20 7.77 -6.69 6.96
N PHE A 21 7.71 -7.51 5.92
CA PHE A 21 6.89 -7.26 4.74
C PHE A 21 5.40 -7.16 5.10
N GLN A 22 4.90 -8.07 5.93
CA GLN A 22 3.50 -8.06 6.35
C GLN A 22 3.15 -6.80 7.16
N ASP A 23 4.05 -6.37 8.05
CA ASP A 23 3.89 -5.17 8.86
C ASP A 23 3.88 -3.91 7.97
N MET A 24 4.79 -3.86 6.98
CA MET A 24 4.85 -2.81 5.96
C MET A 24 3.57 -2.75 5.11
N ALA A 25 3.11 -3.88 4.60
CA ALA A 25 1.89 -3.96 3.80
C ALA A 25 0.67 -3.46 4.59
N LYS A 26 0.56 -3.84 5.87
CA LYS A 26 -0.50 -3.34 6.77
C LYS A 26 -0.36 -1.84 7.04
N ALA A 27 0.85 -1.34 7.25
CA ALA A 27 1.10 0.09 7.44
C ALA A 27 0.70 0.90 6.21
N ILE A 28 1.04 0.43 5.01
CA ILE A 28 0.61 1.04 3.74
C ILE A 28 -0.91 1.03 3.62
N PHE A 29 -1.55 -0.12 3.87
CA PHE A 29 -3.01 -0.23 3.81
C PHE A 29 -3.67 0.76 4.77
N GLN A 30 -3.20 0.80 6.01
CA GLN A 30 -3.73 1.70 7.03
C GLN A 30 -3.54 3.16 6.61
N ALA A 31 -2.33 3.53 6.16
CA ALA A 31 -2.04 4.88 5.65
C ALA A 31 -2.95 5.24 4.47
N MET A 32 -3.19 4.33 3.53
CA MET A 32 -4.08 4.59 2.38
C MET A 32 -5.53 4.82 2.81
N VAL A 33 -6.02 4.06 3.81
CA VAL A 33 -7.39 4.19 4.32
C VAL A 33 -7.55 5.47 5.16
N THR A 34 -6.57 5.81 6.00
CA THR A 34 -6.61 6.98 6.89
C THR A 34 -6.27 8.28 6.18
N HIS A 35 -5.38 8.27 5.18
CA HIS A 35 -5.03 9.47 4.43
C HIS A 35 -6.21 9.99 3.61
N LYS A 36 -6.46 11.30 3.80
CA LYS A 36 -7.41 12.06 3.00
C LYS A 36 -6.77 12.45 1.66
N ILE A 37 -6.73 11.48 0.75
CA ILE A 37 -6.34 11.71 -0.65
C ILE A 37 -7.32 12.70 -1.29
N LYS A 38 -6.83 13.89 -1.66
CA LYS A 38 -7.63 14.94 -2.30
C LYS A 38 -7.78 14.66 -3.80
N ASP A 39 -6.66 14.37 -4.46
CA ASP A 39 -6.61 14.14 -5.91
C ASP A 39 -6.48 12.64 -6.22
N MET A 40 -7.61 11.94 -6.19
CA MET A 40 -7.64 10.48 -6.37
C MET A 40 -7.12 10.04 -7.74
N ARG A 41 -7.39 10.82 -8.80
CA ARG A 41 -6.85 10.55 -10.15
C ARG A 41 -5.33 10.61 -10.24
N LYS A 42 -4.68 11.53 -9.51
CA LYS A 42 -3.21 11.62 -9.49
C LYS A 42 -2.64 10.51 -8.62
N PHE A 43 -3.27 10.23 -7.49
CA PHE A 43 -2.89 9.15 -6.60
C PHE A 43 -2.97 7.78 -7.29
N GLU A 44 -4.03 7.51 -8.06
CA GLU A 44 -4.17 6.29 -8.88
C GLU A 44 -3.04 6.15 -9.92
N GLN A 45 -2.51 7.28 -10.40
CA GLN A 45 -1.33 7.32 -11.27
C GLN A 45 0.00 7.28 -10.49
N ARG A 46 -0.03 7.10 -9.17
CA ARG A 46 1.16 7.14 -8.28
C ARG A 46 1.89 8.48 -8.35
N LEU A 47 1.13 9.56 -8.54
CA LEU A 47 1.64 10.92 -8.72
C LEU A 47 1.10 11.89 -7.68
N GLY A 48 1.88 12.93 -7.44
CA GLY A 48 1.49 14.09 -6.65
C GLY A 48 1.75 13.96 -5.14
N PRO A 49 1.47 15.04 -4.41
CA PRO A 49 1.91 15.19 -3.02
C PRO A 49 1.21 14.21 -2.06
N ASP A 50 -0.02 13.77 -2.37
CA ASP A 50 -0.73 12.77 -1.56
C ASP A 50 -0.01 11.40 -1.59
N TYR A 51 0.59 11.04 -2.74
CA TYR A 51 1.32 9.79 -2.90
C TYR A 51 2.70 9.86 -2.23
N GLU A 52 3.42 10.96 -2.42
CA GLU A 52 4.71 11.20 -1.76
C GLU A 52 4.53 11.20 -0.24
N LYS A 53 3.54 11.93 0.26
CA LYS A 53 3.24 12.00 1.69
C LYS A 53 2.84 10.64 2.27
N LEU A 54 2.18 9.77 1.49
CA LEU A 54 1.89 8.41 1.92
C LEU A 54 3.19 7.63 2.18
N ILE A 55 4.13 7.70 1.23
CA ILE A 55 5.44 7.03 1.35
C ILE A 55 6.22 7.57 2.55
N GLU A 56 6.20 8.88 2.77
CA GLU A 56 6.88 9.52 3.91
C GLU A 56 6.27 9.16 5.27
N ASP A 57 4.96 8.94 5.36
CA ASP A 57 4.27 8.63 6.63
C ASP A 57 4.56 7.20 7.11
N ILE A 58 4.95 6.31 6.19
CA ILE A 58 5.21 4.91 6.47
C ILE A 58 6.61 4.75 7.06
N LYS A 59 6.70 4.16 8.26
CA LYS A 59 7.96 3.92 9.01
C LYS A 59 8.80 2.76 8.44
N PHE A 60 8.90 2.67 7.12
CA PHE A 60 9.66 1.64 6.40
C PHE A 60 10.51 2.31 5.32
N PRO A 61 11.59 1.67 4.83
CA PRO A 61 12.39 2.22 3.75
C PRO A 61 11.51 2.57 2.53
N GLU A 62 11.60 3.82 2.09
CA GLU A 62 10.79 4.35 0.99
C GLU A 62 10.92 3.52 -0.29
N GLU A 63 12.09 2.94 -0.53
CA GLU A 63 12.36 2.06 -1.66
C GLU A 63 11.45 0.82 -1.62
N SER A 64 11.43 0.10 -0.50
CA SER A 64 10.56 -1.08 -0.33
C SER A 64 9.07 -0.74 -0.37
N VAL A 65 8.70 0.41 0.19
CA VAL A 65 7.31 0.91 0.09
C VAL A 65 6.94 1.19 -1.36
N ARG A 66 7.81 1.87 -2.12
CA ARG A 66 7.60 2.15 -3.55
C ARG A 66 7.56 0.88 -4.37
N GLU A 67 8.41 -0.11 -4.08
CA GLU A 67 8.38 -1.42 -4.75
C GLU A 67 7.05 -2.13 -4.53
N LEU A 68 6.53 -2.13 -3.30
CA LEU A 68 5.22 -2.72 -3.02
C LEU A 68 4.08 -1.94 -3.68
N LEU A 69 4.14 -0.60 -3.73
CA LEU A 69 3.15 0.25 -4.41
C LEU A 69 3.22 0.17 -5.95
N LYS A 70 4.38 -0.23 -6.50
CA LYS A 70 4.52 -0.54 -7.94
C LYS A 70 3.78 -1.82 -8.33
N ASN A 71 3.49 -2.71 -7.38
CA ASN A 71 2.68 -3.90 -7.65
C ASN A 71 1.23 -3.45 -7.89
N ASP A 72 0.76 -3.54 -9.14
CA ASP A 72 -0.58 -3.11 -9.54
C ASP A 72 -1.66 -3.89 -8.80
N ASP A 73 -1.54 -5.22 -8.66
CA ASP A 73 -2.47 -6.03 -7.89
C ASP A 73 -2.59 -5.53 -6.45
N PHE A 74 -1.48 -5.27 -5.77
CA PHE A 74 -1.51 -4.78 -4.39
C PHE A 74 -2.15 -3.40 -4.31
N PHE A 75 -1.77 -2.49 -5.20
CA PHE A 75 -2.21 -1.11 -5.18
C PHE A 75 -3.71 -0.98 -5.49
N GLU A 76 -4.18 -1.62 -6.56
CA GLU A 76 -5.58 -1.60 -6.99
C GLU A 76 -6.48 -2.26 -5.95
N LEU A 77 -6.06 -3.39 -5.39
CA LEU A 77 -6.84 -4.13 -4.40
C LEU A 77 -6.90 -3.35 -3.07
N THR A 78 -5.81 -2.68 -2.69
CA THR A 78 -5.79 -1.75 -1.54
C THR A 78 -6.69 -0.55 -1.77
N LEU A 79 -6.67 0.06 -2.95
CA LEU A 79 -7.57 1.17 -3.33
C LEU A 79 -9.04 0.76 -3.34
N LYS A 80 -9.34 -0.44 -3.83
CA LYS A 80 -10.70 -1.00 -3.85
C LYS A 80 -11.22 -1.20 -2.43
N LEU A 81 -10.41 -1.80 -1.55
CA LEU A 81 -10.76 -1.98 -0.14
C LEU A 81 -10.93 -0.64 0.58
N ARG A 82 -10.09 0.36 0.30
CA ARG A 82 -10.25 1.72 0.84
C ARG A 82 -11.65 2.28 0.57
N LYS A 83 -12.23 2.07 -0.62
CA LYS A 83 -13.59 2.54 -0.93
C LYS A 83 -14.67 1.84 -0.09
N ILE A 84 -14.39 0.65 0.43
CA ILE A 84 -15.31 -0.16 1.23
C ILE A 84 -15.21 0.17 2.72
N TYR A 85 -14.01 0.52 3.21
CA TYR A 85 -13.73 0.81 4.62
C TYR A 85 -13.81 2.30 5.00
N LYS A 86 -14.09 3.19 4.05
CA LYS A 86 -14.20 4.65 4.26
C LYS A 86 -15.64 5.09 4.43
#